data_AF-A0A6L6XKD1-F1
#
_entry.id   AF-A0A6L6XKD1-F1
#
_cell.length_a   1.000
_cell.length_b   1.000
_cell.length_c   1.000
_cell.angle_alpha   90.00
_cell.angle_beta   90.00
_cell.angle_gamma   90.00
#
_symmetry.space_group_name_H-M   'P 1'
#
loop_
_entity.id
_entity.type
_entity.pdbx_description
1 polymer ?
#
loop_
_entity_poly.entity_id
_entity_poly.type
_entity_poly.pdbx_seq_one_letter_code
_entity_poly.pdbx_strand_id
1 'polypeptide(L)'
;MSLEHIVKHTCRFNIKNPQHRKVNEVLAGLSPDVCKSKSQFLIDAAEYYIDHFGKEAFVTVSKDEKEYVTRTELENLKRQMIDAAVSAAKDEIIRISLGSKDEAETASYISRNRMDSQKEEEEPQDDDTISDYALSYLMDGMEE
;
A
#
# COMPACT_ATOMS: atom_id res chain seq x y z
N MET A 1 -40.33 -1.56 9.13
CA MET A 1 -39.21 -2.49 8.87
C MET A 1 -38.19 -1.73 8.05
N SER A 2 -36.97 -1.60 8.57
CA SER A 2 -35.94 -0.69 8.08
C SER A 2 -35.38 -1.13 6.71
N LEU A 3 -35.51 -0.26 5.71
CA LEU A 3 -34.89 -0.38 4.37
C LEU A 3 -33.39 -0.02 4.39
N GLU A 4 -32.74 -0.09 5.55
CA GLU A 4 -31.39 0.44 5.80
C GLU A 4 -30.28 -0.24 4.98
N HIS A 5 -30.56 -1.42 4.40
CA HIS A 5 -29.63 -2.17 3.55
C HIS A 5 -29.92 -2.03 2.04
N ILE A 6 -30.92 -1.25 1.63
CA ILE A 6 -31.32 -1.13 0.21
C ILE A 6 -30.91 0.23 -0.33
N VAL A 7 -29.89 0.22 -1.20
CA VAL A 7 -29.51 1.40 -1.98
C VAL A 7 -30.19 1.35 -3.35
N LYS A 8 -30.80 2.47 -3.77
CA LYS A 8 -31.50 2.58 -5.05
C LYS A 8 -30.71 3.46 -6.01
N HIS A 9 -30.46 2.93 -7.21
CA HIS A 9 -29.91 3.66 -8.34
C HIS A 9 -30.91 3.64 -9.50
N THR A 10 -31.00 4.73 -10.25
CA THR A 10 -31.90 4.87 -11.41
C THR A 10 -31.09 5.10 -12.68
N CYS A 11 -31.37 4.34 -13.74
CA CYS A 11 -30.74 4.51 -15.05
C CYS A 11 -31.70 5.21 -16.02
N ARG A 12 -31.22 6.23 -16.73
CA ARG A 12 -32.01 6.96 -17.75
C ARG A 12 -31.60 6.55 -19.15
N PHE A 13 -32.57 6.13 -19.97
CA PHE A 13 -32.35 5.76 -21.37
C PHE A 13 -32.78 6.88 -22.32
N ASN A 14 -31.95 7.19 -23.31
CA ASN A 14 -32.29 8.08 -24.41
C ASN A 14 -32.63 7.24 -25.65
N ILE A 15 -33.91 7.10 -25.99
CA ILE A 15 -34.37 6.22 -27.10
C ILE A 15 -33.88 6.68 -28.48
N LYS A 16 -33.46 7.95 -28.61
CA LYS A 16 -32.83 8.42 -29.85
C LYS A 16 -31.42 7.84 -30.04
N ASN A 17 -30.74 7.49 -28.95
CA ASN A 17 -29.43 6.84 -29.00
C ASN A 17 -29.62 5.33 -29.32
N PRO A 18 -29.01 4.80 -30.39
CA PRO A 18 -29.14 3.39 -30.78
C PRO A 18 -28.67 2.42 -29.70
N GLN A 19 -27.62 2.76 -28.93
CA GLN A 19 -27.11 1.93 -27.86
C GLN A 19 -28.15 1.78 -26.73
N HIS A 20 -28.72 2.90 -26.28
CA HIS A 20 -29.72 2.89 -25.21
C HIS A 20 -30.99 2.18 -25.64
N ARG A 21 -31.40 2.32 -26.92
CA ARG A 21 -32.53 1.59 -27.49
C ARG A 21 -32.29 0.07 -27.47
N LYS A 22 -31.12 -0.39 -27.93
CA LYS A 22 -30.74 -1.82 -27.90
C LYS A 22 -30.82 -2.39 -26.48
N VAL A 23 -30.25 -1.69 -25.50
CA VAL A 23 -30.28 -2.13 -24.10
C VAL A 23 -31.71 -2.13 -23.56
N ASN A 24 -32.52 -1.12 -23.87
CA ASN A 24 -33.91 -1.05 -23.42
C ASN A 24 -34.78 -2.17 -24.00
N GLU A 25 -34.59 -2.57 -25.25
CA GLU A 25 -35.32 -3.70 -25.85
C GLU A 25 -35.06 -5.00 -25.10
N VAL A 26 -33.79 -5.28 -24.79
CA VAL A 26 -33.39 -6.46 -24.01
C VAL A 26 -33.94 -6.39 -22.59
N LEU A 27 -33.83 -5.23 -21.93
CA LEU A 27 -34.34 -5.06 -20.57
C LEU A 27 -35.86 -5.18 -20.52
N ALA A 28 -36.60 -4.65 -21.50
CA ALA A 28 -38.05 -4.72 -21.55
C ALA A 28 -38.53 -6.17 -21.71
N GLY A 29 -37.89 -6.93 -22.61
CA GLY A 29 -38.18 -8.34 -22.90
C GLY A 29 -37.37 -9.36 -22.10
N LEU A 30 -36.75 -8.96 -20.98
CA LEU A 30 -35.87 -9.82 -20.21
C LEU A 30 -36.62 -11.06 -19.71
N SER A 31 -36.17 -12.25 -20.13
CA SER A 31 -36.74 -13.51 -19.66
C SER A 31 -36.35 -13.77 -18.20
N PRO A 32 -37.31 -14.18 -17.34
CA PRO A 32 -37.01 -14.55 -15.95
C PRO A 32 -36.11 -15.78 -15.84
N ASP A 33 -35.99 -16.60 -16.89
CA ASP A 33 -35.12 -17.77 -16.92
C ASP A 33 -33.63 -17.41 -16.97
N VAL A 34 -33.31 -16.24 -17.54
CA VAL A 34 -31.93 -15.75 -17.67
C VAL A 34 -31.52 -15.00 -16.43
N CYS A 35 -32.34 -14.03 -15.98
CA CYS A 35 -32.08 -13.25 -14.77
C CYS A 35 -33.38 -13.00 -14.00
N LYS A 36 -33.30 -13.12 -12.68
CA LYS A 36 -34.45 -12.97 -11.76
C LYS A 36 -35.10 -11.58 -11.82
N SER A 37 -34.33 -10.55 -12.14
CA SER A 37 -34.83 -9.18 -12.28
C SER A 37 -33.94 -8.34 -13.19
N LYS A 38 -34.47 -7.20 -13.66
CA LYS A 38 -33.70 -6.23 -14.44
C LYS A 38 -32.52 -5.66 -13.64
N SER A 39 -32.70 -5.46 -12.34
CA SER A 39 -31.63 -4.99 -11.46
C SER A 39 -30.51 -6.02 -11.34
N GLN A 40 -30.84 -7.31 -11.19
CA GLN A 40 -29.84 -8.36 -11.11
C GLN A 40 -29.04 -8.46 -12.41
N PHE A 41 -29.72 -8.41 -13.56
CA PHE A 41 -29.04 -8.39 -14.86
C PHE A 41 -28.03 -7.24 -14.99
N LEU A 42 -28.40 -6.04 -14.51
CA LEU A 42 -27.49 -4.88 -14.53
C LEU A 42 -26.33 -5.03 -13.54
N ILE A 43 -26.55 -5.66 -12.39
CA ILE A 43 -25.50 -5.96 -11.41
C ILE A 43 -24.53 -6.98 -11.99
N ASP A 44 -25.02 -8.10 -12.52
CA ASP A 44 -24.19 -9.17 -13.10
C ASP A 44 -23.34 -8.63 -14.27
N ALA A 45 -23.92 -7.76 -15.10
CA ALA A 45 -23.19 -7.11 -16.17
C ALA A 45 -22.11 -6.16 -15.64
N ALA A 46 -22.39 -5.38 -14.60
CA ALA A 46 -21.41 -4.49 -13.99
C ALA A 46 -20.28 -5.28 -13.29
N GLU A 47 -20.61 -6.36 -12.58
CA GLU A 47 -19.66 -7.27 -11.93
C GLU A 47 -18.72 -7.88 -12.96
N TYR A 48 -19.26 -8.38 -14.08
CA TYR A 48 -18.43 -8.89 -15.18
C TYR A 48 -17.40 -7.85 -15.66
N TYR A 49 -17.80 -6.59 -15.84
CA TYR A 49 -16.86 -5.54 -16.25
C TYR A 49 -15.82 -5.23 -15.16
N ILE A 50 -16.21 -5.20 -13.89
CA ILE A 50 -15.29 -4.98 -12.77
C ILE A 50 -14.27 -6.11 -12.68
N ASP A 51 -14.70 -7.36 -12.80
CA ASP A 51 -13.83 -8.52 -12.71
C ASP A 51 -12.84 -8.60 -13.87
N HIS A 52 -13.24 -8.12 -15.06
CA HIS A 52 -12.38 -8.16 -16.26
C HIS A 52 -11.33 -7.04 -16.31
N PHE A 53 -11.66 -5.85 -15.80
CA PHE A 53 -10.78 -4.67 -15.92
C PHE A 53 -10.17 -4.23 -14.58
N GLY A 54 -10.59 -4.82 -13.47
CA GLY A 54 -10.20 -4.42 -12.13
C GLY A 54 -11.01 -3.22 -11.61
N LYS A 55 -11.21 -3.15 -10.29
CA LYS A 55 -12.01 -2.10 -9.65
C LYS A 55 -11.34 -0.73 -9.77
N GLU A 56 -10.02 -0.71 -9.69
CA GLU A 56 -9.13 0.44 -9.79
C GLU A 56 -9.23 1.16 -11.14
N ALA A 57 -9.65 0.47 -12.21
CA ALA A 57 -9.86 1.09 -13.52
C ALA A 57 -11.10 2.01 -13.54
N PHE A 58 -12.09 1.76 -12.68
CA PHE A 58 -13.37 2.48 -12.67
C PHE A 58 -13.53 3.42 -11.47
N VAL A 59 -12.74 3.24 -10.42
CA VAL A 59 -12.77 4.08 -9.23
C VAL A 59 -11.50 4.93 -9.20
N THR A 60 -11.65 6.25 -9.21
CA THR A 60 -10.53 7.14 -8.89
C THR A 60 -10.17 6.90 -7.43
N VAL A 61 -9.05 6.23 -7.17
CA VAL A 61 -8.48 6.16 -5.82
C VAL A 61 -8.26 7.61 -5.39
N SER A 62 -9.03 8.06 -4.39
CA SER A 62 -8.80 9.35 -3.76
C SER A 62 -7.33 9.41 -3.41
N LYS A 63 -6.65 10.42 -3.94
CA LYS A 63 -5.19 10.62 -4.00
C LYS A 63 -4.54 10.86 -2.62
N ASP A 64 -5.17 10.35 -1.55
CA ASP A 64 -4.83 10.63 -0.16
C ASP A 64 -4.00 9.50 0.46
N GLU A 65 -3.96 8.31 -0.14
CA GLU A 65 -2.95 7.30 0.17
C GLU A 65 -1.76 7.51 -0.77
N LYS A 66 -0.92 8.48 -0.45
CA LYS A 66 0.40 8.62 -1.09
C LYS A 66 1.22 7.38 -0.74
N GLU A 67 1.29 6.44 -1.67
CA GLU A 67 2.16 5.26 -1.60
C GLU A 67 3.65 5.64 -1.45
N TYR A 68 4.02 6.87 -1.81
CA TYR A 68 5.39 7.37 -1.76
C TYR A 68 5.53 8.61 -0.88
N VAL A 69 6.56 8.58 -0.03
CA VAL A 69 7.00 9.70 0.81
C VAL A 69 7.91 10.62 -0.01
N THR A 70 7.71 11.94 0.07
CA THR A 70 8.60 12.90 -0.59
C THR A 70 9.97 12.95 0.10
N ARG A 71 11.03 13.31 -0.64
CA ARG A 71 12.40 13.45 -0.06
C ARG A 71 12.41 14.37 1.16
N THR A 72 11.63 15.45 1.13
CA THR A 72 11.51 16.41 2.22
C THR A 72 10.85 15.81 3.46
N GLU A 73 9.79 15.01 3.29
CA GLU A 73 9.13 14.29 4.39
C GLU A 73 10.07 13.26 5.02
N LEU A 74 10.87 12.55 4.21
CA LEU A 74 11.89 11.61 4.70
C LEU A 74 12.99 12.31 5.50
N GLU A 75 13.50 13.44 5.02
CA GLU A 75 14.51 14.22 5.74
C GLU A 75 13.98 14.78 7.06
N ASN A 76 12.71 15.21 7.08
CA ASN A 76 12.07 15.69 8.30
C ASN A 76 11.91 14.56 9.32
N LEU A 77 11.48 13.37 8.88
CA LEU A 77 11.41 12.18 9.73
C LEU A 77 12.79 11.82 10.33
N LYS A 78 13.86 11.86 9.52
CA LYS A 78 15.22 11.61 9.99
C LYS A 78 15.66 12.61 11.06
N ARG A 79 15.38 13.90 10.88
CA ARG A 79 15.69 14.93 11.88
C ARG A 79 14.92 14.70 13.17
N GLN A 80 13.61 14.45 13.08
CA GLN A 80 12.78 14.16 14.25
C GLN A 80 13.26 12.93 15.02
N MET A 81 13.70 11.88 14.33
CA MET A 81 14.27 10.69 14.96
C MET A 81 15.56 11.02 15.73
N ILE A 82 16.46 11.81 15.14
CA ILE A 82 17.71 12.23 15.80
C ILE A 82 17.40 13.11 17.01
N ASP A 83 16.50 14.07 16.86
CA ASP A 83 16.12 14.98 17.96
C ASP A 83 15.47 14.22 19.11
N ALA A 84 14.61 13.24 18.82
CA ALA A 84 14.02 12.37 19.82
C ALA A 84 15.09 11.55 20.57
N ALA A 85 16.04 10.96 19.86
CA ALA A 85 17.13 10.20 20.46
C ALA A 85 18.04 11.09 21.33
N VAL A 86 18.36 12.30 20.85
CA VAL A 86 19.15 13.28 21.60
C VAL A 86 18.39 13.78 22.83
N SER A 87 17.08 14.01 22.74
CA SER A 87 16.25 14.40 23.88
C SER A 87 16.21 13.29 24.92
N ALA A 88 15.99 12.03 24.51
CA ALA A 88 15.98 10.89 25.42
C ALA A 88 17.34 10.71 26.13
N ALA A 89 18.45 10.84 25.40
CA ALA A 89 19.79 10.79 25.99
C ALA A 89 20.04 11.94 26.97
N LYS A 90 19.57 13.15 26.66
CA LYS A 90 19.65 14.31 27.58
C LYS A 90 18.84 14.06 28.85
N ASP A 91 17.63 13.53 28.73
CA ASP A 91 16.77 13.21 29.88
C ASP A 91 17.38 12.11 30.76
N GLU A 92 18.02 11.11 30.16
CA GLU A 92 18.74 10.07 30.89
C GLU A 92 19.97 10.62 31.63
N ILE A 93 20.77 11.47 30.98
CA ILE A 93 21.92 12.13 31.61
C ILE A 93 21.46 13.01 32.77
N ILE A 94 20.36 13.76 32.61
CA ILE A 94 19.79 14.57 33.69
C ILE A 94 19.37 13.67 34.86
N ARG A 95 18.71 12.54 34.57
CA ARG A 95 18.28 11.56 35.58
C ARG A 95 19.45 10.98 36.36
N ILE A 96 20.53 10.59 35.68
CA ILE A 96 21.77 10.11 36.29
C ILE A 96 22.44 11.22 37.11
N SER A 97 22.52 12.44 36.56
CA SER A 97 23.21 13.56 37.20
C SER A 97 22.48 14.10 38.43
N LEU A 98 21.15 14.03 38.46
CA LEU A 98 20.33 14.44 39.62
C LEU A 98 20.29 13.37 40.73
N GLY A 99 20.99 12.24 40.54
CA GLY A 99 21.15 11.23 41.59
C GLY A 99 19.87 10.48 41.95
N SER A 100 18.90 10.40 41.02
CA SER A 100 17.74 9.53 41.16
C SER A 100 18.20 8.07 41.17
N LYS A 101 18.33 7.51 42.37
CA LYS A 101 18.59 6.09 42.61
C LYS A 101 17.33 5.29 42.31
N ASP A 102 17.20 4.82 41.07
CA ASP A 102 16.52 3.55 40.83
C ASP A 102 17.62 2.48 40.76
N GLU A 103 17.76 1.72 41.84
CA GLU A 103 18.56 0.50 41.91
C GLU A 103 17.93 -0.54 40.98
N ALA A 104 18.55 -0.79 39.81
CA ALA A 104 18.85 -2.13 39.27
C ALA A 104 19.38 -2.05 37.82
N GLU A 105 20.56 -2.64 37.63
CA GLU A 105 21.01 -3.29 36.38
C GLU A 105 21.35 -2.45 35.13
N THR A 106 22.32 -1.54 35.18
CA THR A 106 23.03 -1.11 33.94
C THR A 106 24.56 -1.04 34.05
N ALA A 107 25.16 -1.46 35.17
CA ALA A 107 26.62 -1.53 35.29
C ALA A 107 27.28 -2.72 34.57
N SER A 108 26.50 -3.64 33.98
CA SER A 108 27.01 -4.89 33.37
C SER A 108 27.30 -4.81 31.86
N TYR A 109 26.90 -3.75 31.15
CA TYR A 109 27.09 -3.70 29.69
C TYR A 109 28.46 -3.17 29.25
N ILE A 110 29.13 -2.33 30.03
CA ILE A 110 30.37 -1.67 29.58
C ILE A 110 31.60 -2.59 29.69
N SER A 111 31.61 -3.59 30.57
CA SER A 111 32.75 -4.51 30.74
C SER A 111 32.76 -5.73 29.82
N ARG A 112 31.67 -6.06 29.10
CA ARG A 112 31.64 -7.23 28.20
C ARG A 112 32.19 -6.96 26.79
N ASN A 113 32.22 -5.70 26.33
CA ASN A 113 32.66 -5.40 24.96
C ASN A 113 34.19 -5.24 24.81
N ARG A 114 35.00 -5.53 25.85
CA ARG A 114 36.47 -5.55 25.73
C ARG A 114 37.08 -6.92 25.43
N MET A 115 36.28 -7.97 25.31
CA MET A 115 36.72 -9.28 24.81
C MET A 115 35.71 -9.79 23.80
N ASP A 116 35.62 -9.14 22.63
CA ASP A 116 35.59 -9.85 21.35
C ASP A 116 35.86 -8.85 20.21
N SER A 117 37.13 -8.50 20.05
CA SER A 117 37.61 -7.86 18.83
C SER A 117 38.14 -8.94 17.90
N GLN A 118 37.23 -9.76 17.37
CA GLN A 118 37.44 -10.47 16.12
C GLN A 118 36.24 -10.19 15.23
N LYS A 119 36.33 -9.06 14.53
CA LYS A 119 35.47 -8.77 13.40
C LYS A 119 35.97 -9.67 12.26
N GLU A 120 35.33 -10.81 12.06
CA GLU A 120 35.40 -11.45 10.75
C GLU A 120 34.70 -10.49 9.77
N GLU A 121 35.49 -9.94 8.85
CA GLU A 121 34.96 -9.28 7.67
C GLU A 121 34.30 -10.37 6.82
N GLU A 122 32.97 -10.50 6.89
CA GLU A 122 32.23 -11.16 5.82
C GLU A 122 32.45 -10.31 4.56
N GLU A 123 33.22 -10.85 3.61
CA GLU A 123 33.19 -10.36 2.23
C GLU A 123 31.72 -10.31 1.78
N PRO A 124 31.29 -9.25 1.08
CA PRO A 124 29.97 -9.25 0.46
C PRO A 124 29.91 -10.46 -0.46
N GLN A 125 29.09 -11.46 -0.13
CA GLN A 125 28.75 -12.51 -1.08
C GLN A 125 28.07 -11.82 -2.26
N ASP A 126 28.79 -11.73 -3.36
CA ASP A 126 28.24 -11.38 -4.65
C ASP A 126 27.27 -12.52 -5.00
N ASP A 127 25.97 -12.25 -4.88
CA ASP A 127 24.95 -13.18 -5.31
C ASP A 127 25.00 -13.17 -6.84
N ASP A 128 25.81 -14.07 -7.40
CA ASP A 128 26.05 -14.25 -8.85
C ASP A 128 24.72 -14.27 -9.63
N THR A 129 23.63 -14.71 -8.99
CA THR A 129 22.29 -14.76 -9.59
C THR A 129 21.67 -13.37 -9.84
N ILE A 130 22.02 -12.37 -9.04
CA ILE A 130 21.50 -11.00 -9.17
C ILE A 130 22.31 -10.22 -10.21
N SER A 131 23.63 -10.40 -10.26
CA SER A 131 24.48 -9.68 -11.20
C SER A 131 24.20 -10.08 -12.65
N ASP A 132 23.95 -11.37 -12.90
CA ASP A 132 23.63 -11.92 -14.23
C ASP A 132 22.26 -11.42 -14.74
N TYR A 133 21.28 -11.33 -13.84
CA TYR A 133 19.96 -10.75 -14.16
C TYR A 133 20.09 -9.26 -14.50
N ALA A 134 20.89 -8.49 -13.75
CA ALA A 134 21.12 -7.08 -14.04
C ALA A 134 21.88 -6.85 -15.37
N LEU A 135 22.84 -7.72 -15.71
CA LEU A 135 23.58 -7.69 -16.97
C LEU A 135 22.70 -7.97 -18.19
N SER A 136 21.72 -8.87 -18.06
CA SER A 136 20.79 -9.20 -19.15
C SER A 136 20.00 -7.99 -19.65
N TYR A 137 19.52 -7.13 -18.75
CA TYR A 137 18.79 -5.90 -19.11
C TYR A 137 19.68 -4.83 -19.74
N LEU A 138 20.97 -4.80 -19.41
CA LEU A 138 21.93 -3.86 -20.00
C LEU A 138 22.31 -4.29 -21.43
N MET A 139 22.37 -5.60 -21.69
CA MET A 139 22.70 -6.16 -23.00
C MET A 139 21.51 -6.08 -23.98
N ASP A 140 20.28 -6.25 -23.49
CA ASP A 140 19.05 -6.16 -24.31
C ASP A 140 18.78 -4.72 -24.83
N GLY A 141 19.41 -3.71 -24.22
CA GLY A 141 19.35 -2.32 -24.67
C GLY A 141 20.45 -1.89 -25.65
N MET A 142 21.35 -2.80 -26.04
CA MET A 142 22.53 -2.49 -26.88
C MET A 142 22.47 -3.07 -28.30
N GLU A 143 21.44 -3.85 -28.66
CA GLU A 143 21.24 -4.32 -30.03
C GLU A 143 20.39 -3.34 -30.86
N GLU A 144 21.03 -2.26 -31.34
CA GLU A 144 20.65 -1.52 -32.57
C GLU A 144 21.79 -1.58 -33.60
#